data_AF-A0A1W1VDA7-F1
#
_entry.id   AF-A0A1W1VDA7-F1
#
_cell.length_a   1.000
_cell.length_b   1.000
_cell.length_c   1.000
_cell.angle_alpha   90.00
_cell.angle_beta   90.00
_cell.angle_gamma   90.00
#
_symmetry.space_group_name_H-M   'P 1'
#
loop_
_entity.id
_entity.type
_entity.pdbx_description
1 polymer ?
#
loop_
_entity_poly.entity_id
_entity_poly.type
_entity_poly.pdbx_seq_one_letter_code
_entity_poly.pdbx_strand_id
1 'polypeptide(L)' 'MEILQYSDFGLELSVGGETVRATRRVDRYTKPGKWLKPTEYVEIWELEDGRQVRVSRGGKDIRWSVRWRQSA' A
#
# COMPACT_ATOMS: atom_id res chain seq x y z
N MET A 1 8.75 5.26 7.20
CA MET A 1 8.22 5.27 5.83
C MET A 1 6.80 5.77 5.92
N GLU A 2 6.49 6.81 5.16
CA GLU A 2 5.23 7.53 5.25
C GLU A 2 4.65 7.77 3.87
N ILE A 3 3.32 7.84 3.78
CA ILE A 3 2.62 8.15 2.52
C ILE A 3 2.57 9.68 2.38
N LEU A 4 3.16 10.20 1.31
CA LEU A 4 3.10 11.63 0.97
C LEU A 4 1.90 11.93 0.08
N GLN A 5 1.68 11.08 -0.92
CA GLN A 5 0.54 11.16 -1.84
C GLN A 5 0.02 9.75 -2.14
N TYR A 6 -1.30 9.59 -2.16
CA TYR A 6 -1.94 8.34 -2.51
C TYR A 6 -3.23 8.61 -3.30
N SER A 7 -3.34 7.96 -4.45
CA SER A 7 -4.51 7.97 -5.31
C SER A 7 -4.65 6.60 -5.99
N ASP A 8 -5.73 6.41 -6.74
CA ASP A 8 -5.92 5.17 -7.51
C ASP A 8 -4.88 4.99 -8.64
N PHE A 9 -4.17 6.06 -9.02
CA PHE A 9 -3.22 6.08 -10.13
C PHE A 9 -1.75 6.15 -9.71
N GLY A 10 -1.48 6.43 -8.44
CA GLY A 10 -0.11 6.67 -8.01
C GLY A 10 0.05 6.70 -6.49
N LEU A 11 1.29 6.39 -6.10
CA LEU A 11 1.73 6.38 -4.71
C LEU A 11 3.10 7.07 -4.63
N GLU A 12 3.22 8.05 -3.74
CA GLU A 12 4.49 8.68 -3.37
C GLU A 12 4.74 8.47 -1.88
N LEU A 13 5.97 8.07 -1.55
CA LEU A 13 6.38 7.73 -0.19
C LEU A 13 7.61 8.54 0.22
N SER A 14 7.71 8.82 1.52
CA SER A 14 8.96 9.21 2.17
C SER A 14 9.63 7.97 2.76
N VAL A 15 10.84 7.66 2.28
CA VAL A 15 11.67 6.54 2.75
C VAL A 15 13.03 7.10 3.16
N GLY A 16 13.34 7.10 4.47
CA GLY A 16 14.63 7.58 4.95
C GLY A 16 14.92 9.06 4.67
N GLY A 17 13.89 9.88 4.43
CA GLY A 17 14.03 11.28 4.05
C GLY A 17 14.00 11.55 2.54
N GLU A 18 14.04 10.50 1.72
CA GLU A 18 13.94 10.60 0.25
C GLU A 18 12.50 10.36 -0.21
N THR A 19 12.08 11.08 -1.25
CA THR A 19 10.80 10.84 -1.92
C THR A 19 10.98 9.77 -2.98
N VAL A 20 10.18 8.70 -2.88
CA VAL A 20 10.18 7.59 -3.83
C VAL A 20 8.79 7.43 -4.42
N ARG A 21 8.72 7.27 -5.74
CA ARG A 21 7.46 7.04 -6.47
C ARG A 21 7.26 5.58 -6.80
N ALA A 22 6.00 5.16 -6.77
CA ALA A 22 5.63 3.87 -7.35
C ALA A 22 5.52 3.98 -8.88
N THR A 23 6.05 2.98 -9.57
CA THR A 23 5.94 2.86 -11.03
C THR A 23 4.59 2.28 -11.44
N ARG A 24 4.04 1.35 -10.64
CA ARG A 24 2.72 0.75 -10.86
C ARG A 24 2.14 0.10 -9.61
N ARG A 25 0.81 -0.09 -9.63
CA ARG A 25 0.12 -1.02 -8.74
C ARG A 25 0.21 -2.44 -9.30
N VAL A 26 0.78 -3.33 -8.50
CA VAL A 26 0.97 -4.75 -8.84
C VAL A 26 -0.27 -5.56 -8.52
N ASP A 27 -0.95 -5.25 -7.41
CA ASP A 27 -2.11 -6.00 -6.96
C ASP A 27 -3.05 -5.13 -6.11
N ARG A 28 -4.33 -5.51 -6.06
CA ARG A 28 -5.37 -4.91 -5.22
C ARG A 28 -6.38 -5.98 -4.82
N TYR A 29 -6.52 -6.20 -3.52
CA TYR A 29 -7.45 -7.18 -2.99
C TYR A 29 -7.99 -6.78 -1.61
N THR A 30 -9.08 -7.44 -1.22
CA THR A 30 -9.65 -7.31 0.13
C THR A 30 -9.44 -8.61 0.88
N LYS A 31 -9.09 -8.50 2.16
CA LYS A 31 -9.16 -9.66 3.05
C LYS A 31 -10.61 -9.84 3.48
N PRO A 32 -11.21 -11.02 3.22
CA PRO A 32 -12.58 -11.26 3.65
C PRO A 32 -12.68 -11.20 5.18
N GLY A 33 -13.86 -10.82 5.66
CA GLY A 33 -14.21 -10.83 7.07
C GLY A 33 -15.58 -11.45 7.30
N LYS A 34 -16.07 -11.37 8.53
CA LYS A 34 -17.41 -11.87 8.87
C LYS A 34 -18.48 -11.10 8.09
N TRP A 35 -19.53 -11.81 7.66
CA TRP A 35 -20.67 -11.22 6.96
C TRP A 35 -20.28 -10.43 5.70
N LEU A 36 -19.26 -10.90 4.96
CA LEU A 36 -18.74 -10.28 3.73
C LEU A 36 -18.19 -8.86 3.91
N LYS A 37 -18.01 -8.38 5.15
CA LYS A 37 -17.36 -7.10 5.42
C LYS A 37 -15.84 -7.30 5.39
N PRO A 38 -15.09 -6.56 4.55
CA PRO A 38 -13.63 -6.67 4.52
C PRO A 38 -13.01 -6.41 5.89
N THR A 39 -12.04 -7.24 6.28
CA THR A 39 -11.19 -6.96 7.45
C THR A 39 -10.06 -6.01 7.09
N GLU A 40 -9.63 -6.00 5.84
CA GLU A 40 -8.54 -5.17 5.35
C GLU A 40 -8.68 -4.93 3.85
N TYR A 41 -8.35 -3.71 3.42
CA TYR A 41 -8.12 -3.34 2.03
C TYR A 41 -6.62 -3.29 1.79
N VAL A 42 -6.16 -3.92 0.71
CA VAL A 42 -4.73 -4.10 0.44
C VAL A 42 -4.43 -3.73 -0.99
N GLU A 43 -3.34 -3.00 -1.18
CA GLU A 43 -2.72 -2.72 -2.46
C GLU A 43 -1.22 -3.00 -2.38
N ILE A 44 -0.67 -3.58 -3.45
CA ILE A 44 0.76 -3.81 -3.59
C ILE A 44 1.26 -2.90 -4.70
N TRP A 45 2.30 -2.13 -4.41
CA TRP A 45 2.92 -1.19 -5.33
C TRP A 45 4.39 -1.53 -5.53
N GLU A 46 4.86 -1.39 -6.77
CA GLU A 46 6.27 -1.52 -7.14
C GLU A 46 6.89 -0.12 -7.23
N LEU A 47 8.02 0.08 -6.57
CA LEU A 47 8.77 1.33 -6.58
C LEU A 47 9.74 1.40 -7.76
N GLU A 48 10.29 2.58 -8.03
CA GLU A 48 11.28 2.80 -9.10
C GLU A 48 12.51 1.91 -9.01
N ASP A 49 12.90 1.48 -7.80
CA ASP A 49 14.03 0.58 -7.55
C ASP A 49 13.67 -0.92 -7.66
N GLY A 50 12.44 -1.24 -8.06
CA GLY A 50 11.94 -2.61 -8.20
C GLY A 50 11.50 -3.28 -6.89
N ARG A 51 11.70 -2.64 -5.72
CA ARG A 51 11.15 -3.15 -4.46
C ARG A 51 9.65 -2.94 -4.40
N GLN A 52 8.97 -3.78 -3.62
CA GLN A 52 7.53 -3.70 -3.45
C GLN A 52 7.15 -3.27 -2.04
N VAL A 53 6.10 -2.48 -1.96
CA VAL A 53 5.46 -2.06 -0.71
C VAL A 53 4.03 -2.55 -0.67
N ARG A 54 3.57 -2.83 0.55
CA ARG A 54 2.18 -3.07 0.87
C ARG A 54 1.59 -1.79 1.44
N VAL A 55 0.53 -1.31 0.81
CA VAL A 55 -0.32 -0.24 1.33
C VAL A 55 -1.62 -0.88 1.79
N SER A 56 -2.02 -0.65 3.03
CA SER A 56 -3.21 -1.30 3.59
C SER A 56 -3.96 -0.45 4.60
N ARG A 57 -5.26 -0.70 4.70
CA ARG A 57 -6.16 -0.04 5.65
C ARG A 57 -7.10 -1.07 6.25
N GLY A 58 -7.26 -1.05 7.58
CA GLY A 58 -8.26 -1.89 8.24
C GLY A 58 -9.67 -1.59 7.72
N GLY A 59 -10.54 -2.59 7.71
CA GLY A 59 -11.86 -2.49 7.10
C GLY A 59 -12.75 -1.34 7.63
N LYS A 60 -12.52 -0.92 8.87
CA LYS A 60 -13.20 0.20 9.54
C LYS A 60 -12.34 1.46 9.67
N ASP A 61 -11.08 1.40 9.27
CA ASP A 61 -10.14 2.49 9.46
C ASP A 61 -10.24 3.49 8.32
N ILE A 62 -9.87 4.74 8.60
CA ILE A 62 -9.74 5.78 7.59
C ILE A 62 -8.29 5.94 7.10
N ARG A 63 -7.31 5.58 7.93
CA ARG A 63 -5.88 5.80 7.65
C ARG A 63 -5.26 4.61 6.94
N TRP A 64 -4.60 4.88 5.82
CA TRP A 64 -3.75 3.92 5.14
C TRP A 64 -2.38 3.85 5.83
N SER A 65 -1.82 2.65 5.86
CA SER A 65 -0.47 2.35 6.36
C SER A 65 0.37 1.76 5.25
N VAL A 66 1.69 1.95 5.31
CA VAL A 66 2.62 1.43 4.31
C VAL A 66 3.75 0.66 4.98
N ARG A 67 4.12 -0.50 4.42
CA ARG A 67 5.23 -1.35 4.88
C ARG A 67 5.92 -2.02 3.69
N TRP A 68 7.21 -2.30 3.81
CA TRP A 68 7.91 -3.11 2.82
C TRP A 68 7.27 -4.50 2.71
N ARG A 69 7.12 -4.99 1.47
CA ARG A 69 6.74 -6.38 1.24
C ARG A 69 8.00 -7.23 1.38
N GLN A 70 8.05 -8.08 2.40
CA GLN A 70 9.12 -9.07 2.49
C GLN A 70 8.98 -10.04 1.31
N SER A 71 10.08 -10.28 0.60
CA SER A 71 10.20 -11.45 -0.27
C SER A 71 10.05 -12.67 0.63
N ALA A 72 9.05 -13.51 0.32
CA ALA A 72 8.89 -14.81 0.95
C ALA A 72 10.06 -15.73 0.58
#